data_AF-A0A1V6F7A3-F1
#
_entry.id   AF-A0A1V6F7A3-F1
#
_cell.length_a   1.000
_cell.length_b   1.000
_cell.length_c   1.000
_cell.angle_alpha   90.00
_cell.angle_beta   90.00
_cell.angle_gamma   90.00
#
_symmetry.space_group_name_H-M   'P 1'
#
loop_
_entity.id
_entity.type
_entity.pdbx_description
1 polymer ?
#
loop_
_entity_poly.entity_id
_entity_poly.type
_entity_poly.pdbx_seq_one_letter_code
_entity_poly.pdbx_strand_id
1 'polypeptide(L)'
;MLKQQDRFINNELLGFISRPQYDTSCSMSSLTAVINYLFSDQIGIKTTKEWAKDIGAPDPEESMGPGNQTVMNWFKQVCKHYGVEGKCDYFIRDEDVENWDDNLKMINKIKKAIKSKKQALIYHLDNHYNVIVGYFENSTDPDEAYETDTRLQRWIVLGEHSDYNRLEDFPAINRMMELFKKGDQYNLLYDRCTAPVWSVRWRTIRHDLINTPNHCILLFEK
;
A
#
# COMPACT_ATOMS: atom_id res chain seq x y z
N MET A 1 12.66 -21.44 -2.33
CA MET A 1 11.78 -20.85 -3.37
C MET A 1 10.35 -21.30 -3.07
N LEU A 2 9.38 -20.40 -2.93
CA LEU A 2 7.97 -20.82 -2.89
C LEU A 2 7.63 -21.39 -4.28
N LYS A 3 7.34 -22.70 -4.34
CA LYS A 3 7.07 -23.45 -5.58
C LYS A 3 5.59 -23.48 -5.98
N GLN A 4 4.74 -22.77 -5.24
CA GLN A 4 3.30 -22.77 -5.49
C GLN A 4 2.85 -21.33 -5.62
N GLN A 5 2.13 -21.06 -6.71
CA GLN A 5 1.46 -19.79 -6.89
C GLN A 5 0.47 -19.58 -5.74
N ASP A 6 0.58 -18.43 -5.10
CA ASP A 6 -0.32 -18.02 -4.03
C ASP A 6 -0.97 -16.69 -4.39
N ARG A 7 -2.25 -16.57 -4.07
CA ARG A 7 -3.08 -15.40 -4.32
C ARG A 7 -4.05 -15.23 -3.18
N PHE A 8 -4.19 -14.00 -2.73
CA PHE A 8 -5.08 -13.68 -1.62
C PHE A 8 -5.54 -12.24 -1.71
N ILE A 9 -6.84 -12.03 -1.56
CA ILE A 9 -7.45 -10.72 -1.39
C ILE A 9 -8.17 -10.72 -0.05
N ASN A 10 -7.89 -9.73 0.77
CA ASN A 10 -8.58 -9.46 2.01
C ASN A 10 -9.89 -8.70 1.71
N ASN A 11 -10.93 -9.47 1.39
CA ASN A 11 -12.25 -8.91 1.08
C ASN A 11 -12.88 -8.18 2.29
N GLU A 12 -12.50 -8.54 3.51
CA GLU A 12 -12.99 -7.87 4.73
C GLU A 12 -12.40 -6.46 4.83
N LEU A 13 -11.08 -6.30 4.67
CA LEU A 13 -10.43 -4.98 4.59
C LEU A 13 -10.93 -4.17 3.39
N LEU A 14 -11.15 -4.83 2.23
CA LEU A 14 -11.71 -4.17 1.05
C LEU A 14 -13.11 -3.59 1.31
N GLY A 15 -13.90 -4.22 2.17
CA GLY A 15 -15.21 -3.72 2.59
C GLY A 15 -15.16 -2.44 3.44
N PHE A 16 -13.99 -2.09 3.98
CA PHE A 16 -13.79 -0.90 4.81
C PHE A 16 -13.09 0.25 4.11
N ILE A 17 -12.80 0.14 2.80
CA ILE A 17 -12.20 1.24 2.04
C ILE A 17 -13.08 2.49 2.20
N SER A 18 -12.47 3.55 2.72
CA SER A 18 -13.17 4.78 3.10
C SER A 18 -13.81 5.46 1.90
N ARG A 19 -15.01 6.01 2.09
CA ARG A 19 -15.71 6.87 1.13
C ARG A 19 -16.31 8.08 1.87
N PRO A 20 -16.20 9.31 1.33
CA PRO A 20 -15.46 9.65 0.11
C PRO A 20 -13.94 9.47 0.31
N GLN A 21 -13.23 9.25 -0.80
CA GLN A 21 -11.78 9.44 -0.84
C GLN A 21 -11.57 10.92 -1.14
N TYR A 22 -10.89 11.61 -0.25
CA TYR A 22 -10.63 13.04 -0.39
C TYR A 22 -9.41 13.26 -1.28
N ASP A 23 -9.51 14.18 -2.23
CA ASP A 23 -8.48 14.44 -3.25
C ASP A 23 -7.10 14.74 -2.65
N THR A 24 -7.06 15.42 -1.51
CA THR A 24 -5.81 15.83 -0.83
C THR A 24 -5.55 15.11 0.48
N SER A 25 -6.38 14.13 0.87
CA SER A 25 -6.32 13.47 2.19
C SER A 25 -6.41 11.94 2.08
N CYS A 26 -5.70 11.37 1.09
CA CYS A 26 -5.57 9.92 0.91
C CYS A 26 -4.99 9.21 2.14
N SER A 27 -4.11 9.87 2.89
CA SER A 27 -3.56 9.40 4.18
C SER A 27 -4.63 9.15 5.22
N MET A 28 -5.54 10.11 5.40
CA MET A 28 -6.67 10.02 6.32
C MET A 28 -7.69 8.99 5.84
N SER A 29 -7.93 8.93 4.53
CA SER A 29 -8.85 7.94 3.92
C SER A 29 -8.34 6.51 4.11
N SER A 30 -7.05 6.27 3.83
CA SER A 30 -6.38 4.98 4.09
C SER A 30 -6.40 4.63 5.58
N LEU A 31 -6.12 5.59 6.46
CA LEU A 31 -6.15 5.37 7.90
C LEU A 31 -7.57 5.05 8.41
N THR A 32 -8.60 5.68 7.84
CA THR A 32 -10.01 5.38 8.16
C THR A 32 -10.35 3.92 7.87
N ALA A 33 -9.91 3.39 6.71
CA ALA A 33 -10.12 1.99 6.37
C ALA A 33 -9.43 1.04 7.36
N VAL A 34 -8.20 1.38 7.76
CA VAL A 34 -7.45 0.63 8.78
C VAL A 34 -8.17 0.65 10.13
N ILE A 35 -8.61 1.82 10.61
CA ILE A 35 -9.33 1.96 11.88
C ILE A 35 -10.59 1.09 11.87
N ASN A 36 -11.38 1.17 10.80
CA ASN A 36 -12.63 0.41 10.70
C ASN A 36 -12.37 -1.10 10.59
N TYR A 37 -11.38 -1.52 9.81
CA TYR A 37 -11.02 -2.93 9.72
C TYR A 37 -10.55 -3.50 11.05
N LEU A 38 -9.76 -2.74 11.81
CA LEU A 38 -9.25 -3.21 13.09
C LEU A 38 -10.31 -3.10 14.21
N PHE A 39 -11.12 -2.05 14.27
CA PHE A 39 -11.87 -1.73 15.49
C PHE A 39 -13.38 -1.59 15.31
N SER A 40 -13.93 -1.81 14.11
CA SER A 40 -15.38 -1.64 13.90
C SER A 40 -16.26 -2.50 14.80
N ASP A 41 -15.76 -3.65 15.26
CA ASP A 41 -16.39 -4.51 16.25
C ASP A 41 -16.54 -3.86 17.64
N GLN A 42 -15.67 -2.92 17.98
CA GLN A 42 -15.62 -2.24 19.28
C GLN A 42 -16.16 -0.81 19.23
N ILE A 43 -15.87 -0.06 18.16
CA ILE A 43 -16.16 1.38 18.08
C ILE A 43 -17.21 1.72 17.02
N GLY A 44 -17.69 0.73 16.27
CA GLY A 44 -18.53 0.92 15.08
C GLY A 44 -17.74 1.47 13.89
N ILE A 45 -18.44 1.73 12.78
CA ILE A 45 -17.84 2.37 11.60
C ILE A 45 -17.66 3.86 11.86
N LYS A 46 -16.47 4.37 11.56
CA LYS A 46 -16.12 5.79 11.60
C LYS A 46 -15.88 6.31 10.20
N THR A 47 -16.42 7.49 9.92
CA THR A 47 -16.03 8.28 8.75
C THR A 47 -14.73 9.04 9.03
N THR A 48 -14.07 9.50 7.96
CA THR A 48 -12.83 10.29 8.09
C THR A 48 -13.04 11.57 8.90
N LYS A 49 -14.15 12.28 8.68
CA LYS A 49 -14.49 13.53 9.39
C LYS A 49 -14.75 13.30 10.87
N GLU A 50 -15.44 12.22 11.22
CA GLU A 50 -15.77 11.91 12.62
C GLU A 50 -14.51 11.70 13.45
N TRP A 51 -13.64 10.75 13.08
CA TRP A 51 -12.44 10.49 13.88
C TRP A 51 -11.47 11.67 13.85
N ALA A 52 -11.40 12.41 12.73
CA ALA A 52 -10.55 13.60 12.63
C ALA A 52 -10.98 14.67 13.64
N LYS A 53 -12.28 14.96 13.71
CA LYS A 53 -12.86 15.89 14.69
C LYS A 53 -12.63 15.41 16.12
N ASP A 54 -12.84 14.12 16.39
CA ASP A 54 -12.73 13.53 17.72
C ASP A 54 -11.31 13.62 18.31
N ILE A 55 -10.28 13.59 17.45
CA ILE A 55 -8.88 13.74 17.88
C ILE A 55 -8.31 15.15 17.67
N GLY A 56 -9.07 16.07 17.06
CA GLY A 56 -8.60 17.41 16.71
C GLY A 56 -7.57 17.44 15.56
N ALA A 57 -7.64 16.49 14.63
CA ALA A 57 -6.90 16.53 13.37
C ALA A 57 -7.51 17.54 12.40
N PRO A 58 -6.77 18.01 11.38
CA PRO A 58 -7.32 18.86 10.32
C PRO A 58 -8.54 18.24 9.63
N ASP A 59 -9.41 19.09 9.08
CA ASP A 59 -10.54 18.60 8.28
C ASP A 59 -9.99 17.90 7.02
N PRO A 60 -10.48 16.70 6.65
CA PRO A 60 -10.01 16.00 5.46
C PRO A 60 -10.25 16.74 4.14
N GLU A 61 -11.09 17.78 4.10
CA GLU A 61 -11.23 18.68 2.94
C GLU A 61 -10.12 19.72 2.82
N GLU A 62 -9.31 19.92 3.87
CA GLU A 62 -8.16 20.80 3.81
C GLU A 62 -6.98 20.12 3.10
N SER A 63 -6.28 20.87 2.23
CA SER A 63 -5.10 20.36 1.55
C SER A 63 -3.97 20.07 2.54
N MET A 64 -3.49 18.83 2.58
CA MET A 64 -2.40 18.41 3.47
C MET A 64 -1.45 17.41 2.84
N GLY A 65 -0.20 17.43 3.28
CA GLY A 65 0.82 16.43 2.96
C GLY A 65 1.42 15.87 4.25
N PRO A 66 0.68 15.07 5.05
CA PRO A 66 1.20 14.56 6.31
C PRO A 66 2.32 13.56 6.05
N GLY A 67 3.38 13.62 6.87
CA GLY A 67 4.40 12.58 6.90
C GLY A 67 3.95 11.34 7.66
N ASN A 68 4.69 10.24 7.50
CA ASN A 68 4.40 8.93 8.13
C ASN A 68 4.17 9.02 9.65
N GLN A 69 4.98 9.82 10.35
CA GLN A 69 4.86 9.99 11.80
C GLN A 69 3.54 10.65 12.20
N THR A 70 3.03 11.57 11.39
CA THR A 70 1.73 12.22 11.61
C THR A 70 0.60 11.21 11.49
N VAL A 71 0.62 10.36 10.46
CA VAL A 71 -0.39 9.30 10.26
C VAL A 71 -0.39 8.31 11.43
N MET A 72 0.80 7.86 11.85
CA MET A 72 0.95 6.99 13.02
C MET A 72 0.49 7.66 14.32
N ASN A 73 0.73 8.96 14.48
CA ASN A 73 0.26 9.71 15.65
C ASN A 73 -1.26 9.84 15.68
N TRP A 74 -1.91 10.09 14.54
CA TRP A 74 -3.37 10.09 14.46
C TRP A 74 -3.94 8.73 14.86
N PHE A 75 -3.36 7.62 14.38
CA PHE A 75 -3.79 6.28 14.79
C PHE A 75 -3.74 6.10 16.31
N LYS A 76 -2.63 6.49 16.95
CA LYS A 76 -2.47 6.42 18.41
C LYS A 76 -3.48 7.29 19.15
N GLN A 77 -3.76 8.48 18.63
CA GLN A 77 -4.76 9.39 19.19
C GLN A 77 -6.18 8.82 19.07
N VAL A 78 -6.52 8.21 17.93
CA VAL A 78 -7.79 7.49 17.72
C VAL A 78 -7.94 6.36 18.72
N CYS A 79 -6.91 5.51 18.85
CA CYS A 79 -6.91 4.40 19.79
C CYS A 79 -7.15 4.91 21.23
N LYS A 80 -6.43 5.97 21.62
CA LYS A 80 -6.60 6.61 22.93
C LYS A 80 -7.99 7.21 23.12
N HIS A 81 -8.54 7.89 22.11
CA HIS A 81 -9.83 8.56 22.19
C HIS A 81 -10.97 7.55 22.39
N TYR A 82 -10.98 6.45 21.62
CA TYR A 82 -12.03 5.44 21.70
C TYR A 82 -11.75 4.31 22.73
N GLY A 83 -10.62 4.38 23.44
CA GLY A 83 -10.27 3.40 24.47
C GLY A 83 -9.96 1.99 23.92
N VAL A 84 -9.44 1.90 22.70
CA VAL A 84 -8.99 0.63 22.08
C VAL A 84 -7.48 0.51 22.11
N GLU A 85 -6.98 -0.72 22.21
CA GLU A 85 -5.55 -1.00 22.16
C GLU A 85 -5.12 -1.22 20.71
N GLY A 86 -4.22 -0.37 20.22
CA GLY A 86 -3.64 -0.50 18.89
C GLY A 86 -2.18 -0.11 18.88
N LYS A 87 -1.41 -0.70 17.97
CA LYS A 87 0.00 -0.37 17.73
C LYS A 87 0.23 -0.06 16.26
N CYS A 88 1.22 0.77 15.99
CA CYS A 88 1.64 1.07 14.64
C CYS A 88 3.16 1.25 14.58
N ASP A 89 3.76 0.85 13.47
CA ASP A 89 5.21 0.93 13.26
C ASP A 89 5.54 0.96 11.76
N TYR A 90 6.79 1.28 11.44
CA TYR A 90 7.35 1.02 10.12
C TYR A 90 7.46 -0.49 9.91
N PHE A 91 6.78 -1.02 8.90
CA PHE A 91 6.80 -2.43 8.58
C PHE A 91 7.97 -2.82 7.68
N ILE A 92 8.22 -2.01 6.66
CA ILE A 92 9.28 -2.17 5.65
C ILE A 92 9.76 -0.79 5.22
N ARG A 93 11.08 -0.59 5.27
CA ARG A 93 11.81 0.57 4.77
C ARG A 93 12.92 0.14 3.80
N ASP A 94 13.69 1.10 3.32
CA ASP A 94 14.90 0.91 2.50
C ASP A 94 15.82 -0.19 3.06
N GLU A 95 16.26 -0.04 4.31
CA GLU A 95 17.20 -0.95 4.98
C GLU A 95 16.70 -2.41 5.05
N ASP A 96 15.38 -2.61 5.06
CA ASP A 96 14.77 -3.94 5.12
C ASP A 96 14.85 -4.70 3.77
N VAL A 97 15.02 -3.97 2.67
CA VAL A 97 14.95 -4.53 1.31
C VAL A 97 16.22 -4.35 0.51
N GLU A 98 17.26 -3.67 1.02
CA GLU A 98 18.56 -3.53 0.34
C GLU A 98 19.16 -4.89 -0.05
N ASN A 99 19.08 -5.90 0.83
CA ASN A 99 19.58 -7.24 0.55
C ASN A 99 18.60 -8.07 -0.30
N TRP A 100 19.01 -8.43 -1.51
CA TRP A 100 18.21 -9.25 -2.43
C TRP A 100 17.95 -10.68 -1.93
N ASP A 101 18.82 -11.23 -1.09
CA ASP A 101 18.66 -12.61 -0.59
C ASP A 101 17.50 -12.73 0.40
N ASP A 102 17.16 -11.64 1.09
CA ASP A 102 16.04 -11.58 2.04
C ASP A 102 14.68 -11.40 1.37
N ASN A 103 14.65 -11.26 0.04
CA ASN A 103 13.43 -10.94 -0.71
C ASN A 103 12.29 -11.94 -0.45
N LEU A 104 12.59 -13.24 -0.42
CA LEU A 104 11.58 -14.27 -0.16
C LEU A 104 11.02 -14.18 1.27
N LYS A 105 11.89 -13.91 2.24
CA LYS A 105 11.51 -13.69 3.63
C LYS A 105 10.60 -12.46 3.75
N MET A 106 10.92 -11.38 3.03
CA MET A 106 10.12 -10.15 3.05
C MET A 106 8.74 -10.35 2.45
N ILE A 107 8.65 -10.99 1.29
CA ILE A 107 7.37 -11.34 0.66
C ILE A 107 6.52 -12.18 1.60
N ASN A 108 7.11 -13.19 2.26
CA ASN A 108 6.39 -14.01 3.23
C ASN A 108 5.90 -13.21 4.45
N LYS A 109 6.69 -12.24 4.92
CA LYS A 109 6.30 -11.30 5.99
C LYS A 109 5.05 -10.50 5.57
N ILE A 110 5.06 -9.94 4.35
CA ILE A 110 3.92 -9.20 3.78
C ILE A 110 2.69 -10.09 3.64
N LYS A 111 2.82 -11.27 3.03
CA LYS A 111 1.71 -12.21 2.85
C LYS A 111 1.04 -12.59 4.18
N LYS A 112 1.85 -12.83 5.22
CA LYS A 112 1.34 -13.12 6.58
C LYS A 112 0.56 -11.94 7.16
N ALA A 113 1.08 -10.72 7.03
CA ALA A 113 0.40 -9.52 7.52
C ALA A 113 -0.92 -9.27 6.77
N ILE A 114 -0.94 -9.39 5.44
CA ILE A 114 -2.17 -9.21 4.62
C ILE A 114 -3.25 -10.24 4.99
N LYS A 115 -2.86 -11.49 5.28
CA LYS A 115 -3.77 -12.57 5.70
C LYS A 115 -4.26 -12.42 7.14
N SER A 116 -3.70 -11.51 7.93
CA SER A 116 -4.05 -11.34 9.34
C SER A 116 -5.33 -10.51 9.51
N LYS A 117 -6.23 -10.99 10.38
CA LYS A 117 -7.40 -10.22 10.85
C LYS A 117 -7.08 -9.15 11.88
N LYS A 118 -5.81 -9.08 12.32
CA LYS A 118 -5.35 -8.18 13.36
C LYS A 118 -4.36 -7.14 12.86
N GLN A 119 -4.02 -7.18 11.58
CA GLN A 119 -3.02 -6.29 10.99
C GLN A 119 -3.52 -5.73 9.68
N ALA A 120 -3.20 -4.47 9.43
CA ALA A 120 -3.40 -3.81 8.14
C ALA A 120 -2.14 -3.04 7.77
N LEU A 121 -1.91 -2.90 6.47
CA LEU A 121 -0.73 -2.26 5.93
C LEU A 121 -1.14 -1.05 5.08
N ILE A 122 -0.39 0.04 5.21
CA ILE A 122 -0.49 1.19 4.30
C ILE A 122 0.86 1.34 3.60
N TYR A 123 0.85 1.33 2.27
CA TYR A 123 1.99 1.70 1.45
C TYR A 123 1.99 3.21 1.21
N HIS A 124 3.04 3.89 1.66
CA HIS A 124 3.31 5.29 1.37
C HIS A 124 4.24 5.40 0.16
N LEU A 125 3.72 6.01 -0.90
CA LEU A 125 4.40 6.28 -2.15
C LEU A 125 4.19 7.75 -2.52
N ASP A 126 5.27 8.50 -2.60
CA ASP A 126 5.33 9.92 -2.92
C ASP A 126 4.40 10.71 -2.01
N ASN A 127 3.39 11.41 -2.55
CA ASN A 127 2.38 12.13 -1.77
C ASN A 127 1.09 11.30 -1.57
N HIS A 128 1.18 9.98 -1.70
CA HIS A 128 0.02 9.10 -1.80
C HIS A 128 0.10 7.89 -0.87
N TYR A 129 -0.98 7.64 -0.13
CA TYR A 129 -1.09 6.54 0.83
C TYR A 129 -2.13 5.55 0.34
N ASN A 130 -1.74 4.26 0.31
CA ASN A 130 -2.56 3.19 -0.25
C ASN A 130 -2.68 2.04 0.74
N VAL A 131 -3.90 1.62 1.04
CA VAL A 131 -4.12 0.38 1.81
C VAL A 131 -3.69 -0.81 0.96
N ILE A 132 -2.89 -1.72 1.53
CA ILE A 132 -2.58 -3.00 0.89
C ILE A 132 -3.66 -4.01 1.27
N VAL A 133 -4.39 -4.51 0.28
CA VAL A 133 -5.52 -5.42 0.47
C VAL A 133 -5.26 -6.83 -0.02
N GLY A 134 -4.15 -7.08 -0.73
CA GLY A 134 -3.93 -8.40 -1.31
C GLY A 134 -2.58 -8.57 -1.97
N TYR A 135 -2.41 -9.76 -2.54
CA TYR A 135 -1.27 -10.09 -3.39
C TYR A 135 -1.63 -11.23 -4.34
N PHE A 136 -0.86 -11.34 -5.42
CA PHE A 136 -0.90 -12.52 -6.28
C PHE A 136 0.47 -12.79 -6.89
N GLU A 137 0.68 -14.05 -7.26
CA GLU A 137 1.85 -14.52 -7.97
C GLU A 137 1.43 -15.17 -9.28
N ASN A 138 2.13 -14.83 -10.36
CA ASN A 138 1.87 -15.36 -11.70
C ASN A 138 3.20 -15.73 -12.38
N SER A 139 3.17 -16.72 -13.27
CA SER A 139 4.31 -16.97 -14.16
C SER A 139 4.50 -15.77 -15.11
N THR A 140 5.74 -15.56 -15.55
CA THR A 140 6.04 -14.64 -16.65
C THR A 140 5.46 -15.12 -17.98
N ASP A 141 5.27 -16.42 -18.12
CA ASP A 141 4.65 -17.05 -19.27
C ASP A 141 3.23 -17.53 -18.91
N PRO A 142 2.17 -17.02 -19.56
CA PRO A 142 0.79 -17.45 -19.34
C PRO A 142 0.58 -18.95 -19.55
N ASP A 143 1.31 -19.59 -20.46
CA ASP A 143 1.17 -21.02 -20.75
C ASP A 143 1.73 -21.88 -19.60
N GLU A 144 2.64 -21.32 -18.81
CA GLU A 144 3.20 -21.96 -17.62
C GLU A 144 2.45 -21.54 -16.33
N ALA A 145 1.28 -20.90 -16.44
CA ALA A 145 0.57 -20.31 -15.30
C ALA A 145 0.07 -21.31 -14.24
N TYR A 146 0.24 -22.62 -14.40
CA TYR A 146 -0.09 -23.61 -13.35
C TYR A 146 1.08 -24.55 -13.03
N GLU A 147 2.24 -24.30 -13.62
CA GLU A 147 3.45 -25.09 -13.43
C GLU A 147 4.18 -24.68 -12.13
N THR A 148 4.62 -25.66 -11.35
CA THR A 148 5.18 -25.43 -9.99
C THR A 148 6.64 -25.00 -9.94
N ASP A 149 7.38 -25.19 -11.03
CA ASP A 149 8.81 -24.86 -11.09
C ASP A 149 9.10 -23.56 -11.87
N THR A 150 8.06 -22.76 -12.13
CA THR A 150 8.15 -21.53 -12.92
C THR A 150 8.71 -20.35 -12.14
N ARG A 151 9.29 -19.41 -12.87
CA ARG A 151 9.71 -18.13 -12.31
C ARG A 151 8.49 -17.22 -12.12
N LEU A 152 8.15 -16.97 -10.86
CA LEU A 152 7.00 -16.15 -10.50
C LEU A 152 7.33 -14.66 -10.43
N GLN A 153 6.48 -13.85 -11.06
CA GLN A 153 6.29 -12.44 -10.72
C GLN A 153 5.37 -12.32 -9.51
N ARG A 154 5.53 -11.24 -8.75
CA ARG A 154 4.81 -11.02 -7.50
C ARG A 154 4.25 -9.63 -7.46
N TRP A 155 3.00 -9.55 -7.08
CA TRP A 155 2.20 -8.34 -7.15
C TRP A 155 1.52 -8.11 -5.81
N ILE A 156 1.45 -6.84 -5.43
CA ILE A 156 0.70 -6.35 -4.28
C ILE A 156 -0.55 -5.66 -4.83
N VAL A 157 -1.68 -5.94 -4.21
CA VAL A 157 -2.98 -5.35 -4.56
C VAL A 157 -3.29 -4.22 -3.58
N LEU A 158 -3.63 -3.07 -4.13
CA LEU A 158 -3.96 -1.84 -3.41
C LEU A 158 -5.48 -1.66 -3.38
N GLY A 159 -6.01 -1.22 -2.24
CA GLY A 159 -7.43 -0.95 -2.02
C GLY A 159 -7.83 0.49 -2.34
N GLU A 160 -7.03 1.21 -3.12
CA GLU A 160 -7.23 2.62 -3.44
C GLU A 160 -7.94 2.76 -4.80
N HIS A 161 -8.81 3.76 -4.89
CA HIS A 161 -9.62 4.07 -6.07
C HIS A 161 -9.57 5.55 -6.44
N SER A 162 -8.77 6.37 -5.74
CA SER A 162 -8.57 7.76 -6.10
C SER A 162 -8.03 7.85 -7.52
N ASP A 163 -8.42 8.90 -8.25
CA ASP A 163 -7.93 9.22 -9.60
C ASP A 163 -6.45 9.66 -9.60
N TYR A 164 -5.65 9.23 -8.63
CA TYR A 164 -4.22 9.48 -8.57
C TYR A 164 -3.52 8.79 -9.75
N ASN A 165 -3.45 9.52 -10.86
CA ASN A 165 -2.68 9.17 -12.03
C ASN A 165 -1.27 9.72 -11.83
N ARG A 166 -0.30 8.84 -11.60
CA ARG A 166 1.15 9.15 -11.47
C ARG A 166 1.75 9.94 -12.65
N LEU A 167 1.00 10.14 -13.74
CA LEU A 167 1.49 10.58 -15.04
C LEU A 167 0.66 11.70 -15.71
N GLU A 168 -0.44 12.17 -15.10
CA GLU A 168 -1.20 13.28 -15.72
C GLU A 168 -0.41 14.60 -15.78
N ASP A 169 0.68 14.73 -15.02
CA ASP A 169 1.51 15.94 -14.98
C ASP A 169 2.56 16.08 -16.10
N PHE A 170 2.66 15.15 -17.08
CA PHE A 170 3.67 15.28 -18.14
C PHE A 170 3.19 14.88 -19.55
N PRO A 171 2.76 15.86 -20.37
CA PRO A 171 2.41 15.67 -21.79
C PRO A 171 3.55 15.11 -22.67
N ALA A 172 4.80 15.12 -22.19
CA ALA A 172 5.99 14.70 -22.94
C ALA A 172 6.29 13.18 -22.86
N ILE A 173 5.58 12.42 -22.03
CA ILE A 173 5.96 11.06 -21.64
C ILE A 173 5.83 10.04 -22.79
N ASN A 174 4.86 10.20 -23.69
CA ASN A 174 4.67 9.26 -24.80
C ASN A 174 5.87 9.22 -25.77
N ARG A 175 6.60 10.33 -25.96
CA ARG A 175 7.84 10.37 -26.78
C ARG A 175 9.07 9.89 -26.03
N MET A 176 9.11 10.10 -24.71
CA MET A 176 10.23 9.68 -23.86
C MET A 176 10.21 8.17 -23.59
N MET A 177 9.04 7.52 -23.47
CA MET A 177 8.94 6.08 -23.21
C MET A 177 9.66 5.22 -24.28
N GLU A 178 9.61 5.61 -25.55
CA GLU A 178 10.32 4.90 -26.64
C GLU A 178 11.86 4.99 -26.52
N LEU A 179 12.38 6.10 -25.97
CA LEU A 179 13.81 6.29 -25.72
C LEU A 179 14.28 5.56 -24.44
N PHE A 180 13.47 5.54 -23.39
CA PHE A 180 13.81 4.91 -22.10
C PHE A 180 13.75 3.39 -22.13
N LYS A 181 12.98 2.77 -23.03
CA LYS A 181 12.99 1.31 -23.26
C LYS A 181 14.38 0.72 -23.52
N LYS A 182 15.34 1.52 -24.00
CA LYS A 182 16.73 1.06 -24.24
C LYS A 182 17.63 1.11 -23.01
N GLY A 183 17.24 1.79 -21.93
CA GLY A 183 18.05 1.96 -20.71
C GLY A 183 17.37 1.49 -19.42
N ASP A 184 16.07 1.19 -19.44
CA ASP A 184 15.32 0.70 -18.29
C ASP A 184 15.57 -0.80 -18.05
N GLN A 185 16.76 -1.10 -17.50
CA GLN A 185 17.24 -2.46 -17.23
C GLN A 185 16.27 -3.30 -16.36
N TYR A 186 15.30 -2.66 -15.69
CA TYR A 186 14.37 -3.30 -14.76
C TYR A 186 12.89 -3.10 -15.09
N ASN A 187 12.54 -2.46 -16.21
CA ASN A 187 11.16 -2.12 -16.61
C ASN A 187 10.39 -1.25 -15.59
N LEU A 188 11.09 -0.43 -14.81
CA LEU A 188 10.50 0.40 -13.74
C LEU A 188 9.64 1.53 -14.29
N LEU A 189 10.09 2.18 -15.38
CA LEU A 189 9.31 3.20 -16.06
C LEU A 189 8.12 2.56 -16.75
N TYR A 190 8.32 1.41 -17.40
CA TYR A 190 7.23 0.65 -17.99
C TYR A 190 6.17 0.25 -16.94
N ASP A 191 6.59 -0.21 -15.76
CA ASP A 191 5.68 -0.56 -14.66
C ASP A 191 4.91 0.64 -14.12
N ARG A 192 5.58 1.79 -13.97
CA ARG A 192 4.92 3.03 -13.57
C ARG A 192 3.87 3.50 -14.60
N CYS A 193 3.99 3.06 -15.85
CA CYS A 193 3.14 3.48 -16.96
C CYS A 193 2.05 2.48 -17.37
N THR A 194 2.13 1.22 -16.91
CA THR A 194 1.27 0.13 -17.41
C THR A 194 0.67 -0.75 -16.31
N ALA A 195 1.17 -0.67 -15.07
CA ALA A 195 0.56 -1.41 -13.98
C ALA A 195 -0.86 -0.87 -13.71
N PRO A 196 -1.86 -1.74 -13.47
CA PRO A 196 -3.18 -1.27 -13.10
C PRO A 196 -3.09 -0.43 -11.83
N VAL A 197 -3.86 0.67 -11.73
CA VAL A 197 -3.86 1.56 -10.54
C VAL A 197 -3.99 0.78 -9.22
N TRP A 198 -4.70 -0.35 -9.25
CA TRP A 198 -4.99 -1.22 -8.12
C TRP A 198 -3.95 -2.31 -7.82
N SER A 199 -2.84 -2.44 -8.58
CA SER A 199 -1.78 -3.40 -8.24
C SER A 199 -0.39 -2.98 -8.70
N VAL A 200 0.63 -3.31 -7.91
CA VAL A 200 2.03 -2.92 -8.19
C VAL A 200 2.94 -4.14 -8.03
N ARG A 201 3.92 -4.30 -8.93
CA ARG A 201 4.94 -5.34 -8.78
C ARG A 201 5.75 -5.11 -7.52
N TRP A 202 6.01 -6.18 -6.77
CA TRP A 202 6.86 -6.14 -5.58
C TRP A 202 8.27 -5.58 -5.87
N ARG A 203 8.84 -5.90 -7.05
CA ARG A 203 10.13 -5.35 -7.47
C ARG A 203 10.08 -3.81 -7.56
N THR A 204 8.97 -3.25 -8.05
CA THR A 204 8.77 -1.80 -8.17
C THR A 204 8.65 -1.16 -6.80
N ILE A 205 7.89 -1.76 -5.88
CA ILE A 205 7.82 -1.32 -4.47
C ILE A 205 9.22 -1.33 -3.85
N ARG A 206 9.98 -2.42 -3.98
CA ARG A 206 11.34 -2.50 -3.45
C ARG A 206 12.25 -1.40 -4.01
N HIS A 207 12.25 -1.20 -5.32
CA HIS A 207 13.04 -0.14 -5.94
C HIS A 207 12.65 1.23 -5.41
N ASP A 208 11.35 1.47 -5.27
CA ASP A 208 10.80 2.70 -4.74
C ASP A 208 11.25 2.97 -3.30
N LEU A 209 11.16 1.96 -2.42
CA LEU A 209 11.63 2.05 -1.04
C LEU A 209 13.12 2.41 -0.94
N ILE A 210 13.96 1.86 -1.82
CA ILE A 210 15.43 2.09 -1.80
C ILE A 210 15.80 3.48 -2.32
N ASN A 211 15.11 3.96 -3.36
CA ASN A 211 15.55 5.13 -4.11
C ASN A 211 14.78 6.41 -3.74
N THR A 212 13.68 6.30 -3.01
CA THR A 212 12.87 7.46 -2.65
C THR A 212 12.80 7.64 -1.13
N PRO A 213 13.34 8.75 -0.60
CA PRO A 213 13.26 9.04 0.83
C PRO A 213 11.81 9.07 1.33
N ASN A 214 11.59 8.60 2.57
CA ASN A 214 10.29 8.56 3.27
C ASN A 214 9.27 7.55 2.74
N HIS A 215 9.56 6.81 1.67
CA HIS A 215 8.68 5.73 1.20
C HIS A 215 8.82 4.53 2.12
N CYS A 216 7.68 3.97 2.50
CA CYS A 216 7.64 2.85 3.43
C CYS A 216 6.33 2.10 3.34
N ILE A 217 6.31 0.90 3.92
CA ILE A 217 5.06 0.25 4.29
C ILE A 217 4.90 0.43 5.80
N LEU A 218 3.77 0.97 6.22
CA LEU A 218 3.38 1.11 7.62
C LEU A 218 2.53 -0.10 8.03
N LEU A 219 2.72 -0.56 9.27
CA LEU A 219 1.91 -1.60 9.91
C LEU A 219 1.03 -0.95 10.98
N PHE A 220 -0.21 -1.40 11.03
CA PHE A 220 -1.17 -1.09 12.10
C PHE A 220 -1.76 -2.39 12.62
N GLU A 221 -1.91 -2.51 13.93
CA GLU A 221 -2.37 -3.75 14.57
C GLU A 221 -3.26 -3.53 15.80
N LYS A 222 -4.10 -4.53 16.09
CA LYS A 222 -4.96 -4.66 17.27
C LYS A 222 -4.63 -5.89 18.11
#